data_AF-A0A833M085-F1
#
_entry.id   AF-A0A833M085-F1
#
_cell.length_a   1.000
_cell.length_b   1.000
_cell.length_c   1.000
_cell.angle_alpha   90.00
_cell.angle_beta   90.00
_cell.angle_gamma   90.00
#
_symmetry.space_group_name_H-M   'P 1'
#
loop_
_entity.id
_entity.type
_entity.pdbx_description
1 polymer ?
#
loop_
_entity_poly.entity_id
_entity_poly.type
_entity_poly.pdbx_seq_one_letter_code
_entity_poly.pdbx_strand_id
1 'polypeptide(L)'
;MGAGVGRAPYILLLLIVGCAKSTDSTDADLPDWRIPSQVTIDSPRLSEKSAMTALFGTYDESARSSRYKSSDSALLSRIGIIATEENRSMQGEVKGPAVLVSTVYLTDVSQPDAVGFLISTAFEGMEARIDVPLQSYAFFKKKDNGWQLEYLQHIEPIGSYGSPPGAEWIALRKNVQILRLCNGDLHMGYAWAICKFYLVDGKGLMRVFNLQIEDSNEGACDENTACYRYTATYRFLPSAKAMPDIEVTESGTRADEKGRVTPVSRKTIYRFDGIEYKPEPAPD
;
A
#
# COMPACT_ATOMS: atom_id res chain seq x y z
N MET A 1 10.53 29.06 8.26
CA MET A 1 9.50 28.74 9.28
C MET A 1 8.77 27.50 8.80
N GLY A 2 8.63 26.47 9.63
CA GLY A 2 8.15 25.16 9.17
C GLY A 2 6.64 25.09 9.03
N ALA A 3 6.14 24.86 7.82
CA ALA A 3 4.79 24.33 7.63
C ALA A 3 4.82 22.84 8.01
N GLY A 4 4.00 22.46 8.99
CA GLY A 4 3.97 21.07 9.46
C GLY A 4 3.36 20.15 8.41
N VAL A 5 4.11 19.15 7.95
CA VAL A 5 3.61 18.03 7.15
C VAL A 5 2.74 17.16 8.07
N GLY A 6 1.49 17.59 8.22
CA GLY A 6 0.62 17.20 9.32
C GLY A 6 -0.08 15.86 9.15
N ARG A 7 0.62 14.75 9.41
CA ARG A 7 0.11 13.49 10.01
C ARG A 7 -1.14 12.80 9.42
N ALA A 8 -1.65 13.22 8.26
CA ALA A 8 -2.90 12.71 7.67
C ALA A 8 -2.96 11.19 7.33
N PRO A 9 -1.92 10.53 6.77
CA PRO A 9 -2.10 9.19 6.19
C PRO A 9 -2.17 8.03 7.21
N TYR A 10 -2.00 8.29 8.51
CA TYR A 10 -1.91 7.25 9.54
C TYR A 10 -3.25 6.76 10.09
N ILE A 11 -4.37 7.42 9.78
CA ILE A 11 -5.62 7.24 10.53
C ILE A 11 -6.49 6.09 9.98
N LEU A 12 -6.39 5.75 8.69
CA LEU A 12 -7.07 4.58 8.12
C LEU A 12 -6.58 3.26 8.75
N LEU A 13 -5.32 3.24 9.20
CA LEU A 13 -4.68 2.08 9.86
C LEU A 13 -5.25 1.76 11.25
N LEU A 14 -5.84 2.75 11.94
CA LEU A 14 -6.37 2.60 13.30
C LEU A 14 -7.86 2.25 13.35
N LEU A 15 -8.58 2.40 12.23
CA LEU A 15 -10.05 2.26 12.18
C LEU A 15 -10.54 0.87 11.78
N ILE A 16 -9.63 0.00 11.31
CA ILE A 16 -9.96 -1.36 10.88
C ILE A 16 -9.61 -2.40 11.95
N VAL A 17 -8.86 -2.01 12.98
CA VAL A 17 -8.57 -2.82 14.16
C VAL A 17 -9.68 -2.66 15.21
N GLY A 18 -10.83 -3.25 14.92
CA GLY A 18 -11.83 -3.63 15.91
C GLY A 18 -13.05 -2.72 16.05
N CYS A 19 -14.20 -3.26 15.67
CA CYS A 19 -15.43 -3.12 16.45
C CYS A 19 -16.38 -4.29 16.17
N ALA A 20 -17.16 -4.71 17.16
CA ALA A 20 -18.11 -5.81 17.01
C ALA A 20 -19.40 -5.54 17.79
N LYS A 21 -20.52 -5.45 17.07
CA LYS A 21 -21.93 -5.77 17.44
C LYS A 21 -22.83 -5.27 16.30
N SER A 22 -24.08 -5.72 16.11
CA SER A 22 -24.76 -7.01 16.38
C SER A 22 -26.21 -6.85 15.93
N THR A 23 -26.75 -7.88 15.26
CA THR A 23 -28.18 -8.19 15.11
C THR A 23 -29.12 -7.11 14.55
N ASP A 24 -29.68 -7.47 13.40
CA ASP A 24 -30.99 -7.12 12.85
C ASP A 24 -31.11 -5.91 11.89
N SER A 25 -31.53 -6.29 10.67
CA SER A 25 -32.16 -5.51 9.61
C SER A 25 -31.26 -4.81 8.56
N THR A 26 -31.94 -4.34 7.52
CA THR A 26 -31.54 -4.43 6.10
C THR A 26 -31.19 -3.09 5.48
N ASP A 27 -30.34 -3.12 4.44
CA ASP A 27 -30.29 -2.05 3.43
C ASP A 27 -29.84 -2.47 1.99
N ALA A 28 -30.14 -3.62 1.37
CA ALA A 28 -30.65 -4.90 1.82
C ALA A 28 -29.66 -6.03 1.48
N ASP A 29 -29.06 -5.98 0.28
CA ASP A 29 -28.28 -7.09 -0.29
C ASP A 29 -26.77 -7.11 0.07
N LEU A 30 -26.25 -6.13 0.82
CA LEU A 30 -24.84 -6.12 1.26
C LEU A 30 -24.73 -6.44 2.76
N PRO A 31 -23.81 -7.33 3.18
CA PRO A 31 -23.62 -7.66 4.58
C PRO A 31 -22.89 -6.56 5.36
N ASP A 32 -23.15 -6.53 6.67
CA ASP A 32 -22.35 -5.80 7.66
C ASP A 32 -20.93 -6.41 7.74
N TRP A 33 -19.92 -5.55 7.83
CA TRP A 33 -18.52 -5.95 7.80
C TRP A 33 -18.02 -6.61 9.09
N ARG A 34 -17.28 -7.72 8.96
CA ARG A 34 -16.48 -8.36 10.02
C ARG A 34 -15.27 -9.07 9.42
N ILE A 35 -14.06 -8.82 9.92
CA ILE A 35 -12.92 -9.72 9.73
C ILE A 35 -13.02 -10.83 10.81
N PRO A 36 -13.10 -12.12 10.45
CA PRO A 36 -13.10 -13.20 11.44
C PRO A 36 -11.71 -13.35 12.08
N SER A 37 -11.66 -13.57 13.40
CA SER A 37 -10.41 -13.83 14.12
C SER A 37 -9.77 -15.18 13.76
N GLN A 38 -10.55 -16.08 13.17
CA GLN A 38 -10.10 -17.35 12.58
C GLN A 38 -10.90 -17.56 11.29
N VAL A 39 -10.19 -17.77 10.18
CA VAL A 39 -10.79 -18.13 8.88
C VAL A 39 -10.23 -19.48 8.47
N THR A 40 -11.11 -20.45 8.28
CA THR A 40 -10.80 -21.76 7.70
C THR A 40 -11.69 -21.97 6.48
N ILE A 41 -11.11 -22.48 5.40
CA ILE A 41 -11.77 -22.71 4.11
C ILE A 41 -11.56 -24.18 3.74
N ASP A 42 -12.61 -24.99 3.88
CA ASP A 42 -12.59 -26.43 3.59
C ASP A 42 -12.65 -26.67 2.07
N SER A 43 -11.52 -26.45 1.40
CA SER A 43 -11.38 -26.64 -0.05
C SER A 43 -10.01 -27.22 -0.41
N PRO A 44 -9.93 -28.20 -1.34
CA PRO A 44 -8.65 -28.74 -1.81
C PRO A 44 -7.79 -27.71 -2.56
N ARG A 45 -8.38 -26.59 -3.00
CA ARG A 45 -7.71 -25.45 -3.66
C ARG A 45 -8.27 -24.13 -3.17
N LEU A 46 -7.41 -23.20 -2.80
CA LEU A 46 -7.83 -21.85 -2.46
C LEU A 46 -8.02 -21.04 -3.75
N SER A 47 -9.22 -20.50 -3.95
CA SER A 47 -9.51 -19.52 -5.01
C SER A 47 -9.67 -18.13 -4.40
N GLU A 48 -9.43 -17.10 -5.21
CA GLU A 48 -9.67 -15.70 -4.86
C GLU A 48 -11.10 -15.50 -4.32
N LYS A 49 -12.10 -16.06 -5.00
CA LYS A 49 -13.49 -16.10 -4.54
C LYS A 49 -13.63 -16.69 -3.13
N SER A 50 -13.09 -17.88 -2.89
CA SER A 50 -13.22 -18.53 -1.57
C SER A 50 -12.54 -17.75 -0.45
N ALA A 51 -11.37 -17.16 -0.71
CA ALA A 51 -10.66 -16.32 0.24
C ALA A 51 -11.43 -15.02 0.54
N MET A 52 -11.86 -14.32 -0.52
CA MET A 52 -12.54 -13.02 -0.40
C MET A 52 -13.95 -13.15 0.19
N THR A 53 -14.71 -14.17 -0.19
CA THR A 53 -16.00 -14.49 0.46
C THR A 53 -15.81 -14.83 1.93
N ALA A 54 -14.75 -15.55 2.32
CA ALA A 54 -14.49 -15.87 3.73
C ALA A 54 -13.99 -14.68 4.56
N LEU A 55 -13.28 -13.72 3.93
CA LEU A 55 -12.77 -12.51 4.58
C LEU A 55 -13.81 -11.37 4.67
N PHE A 56 -14.69 -11.25 3.67
CA PHE A 56 -15.57 -10.08 3.47
C PHE A 56 -17.04 -10.42 3.22
N GLY A 57 -17.44 -11.69 3.26
CA GLY A 57 -18.82 -12.17 3.10
C GLY A 57 -19.34 -12.20 1.66
N THR A 58 -18.89 -11.31 0.79
CA THR A 58 -19.27 -11.25 -0.64
C THR A 58 -18.05 -11.39 -1.55
N TYR A 59 -18.27 -11.76 -2.82
CA TYR A 59 -17.26 -11.60 -3.87
C TYR A 59 -17.91 -11.60 -5.26
N ASP A 60 -17.68 -10.56 -6.04
CA ASP A 60 -18.01 -10.46 -7.46
C ASP A 60 -16.80 -10.91 -8.29
N GLU A 61 -16.94 -12.03 -8.99
CA GLU A 61 -15.88 -12.60 -9.84
C GLU A 61 -15.57 -11.72 -11.07
N SER A 62 -16.53 -10.93 -11.55
CA SER A 62 -16.37 -10.07 -12.72
C SER A 62 -15.64 -8.78 -12.38
N ALA A 63 -15.96 -8.19 -11.22
CA ALA A 63 -15.31 -6.98 -10.69
C ALA A 63 -14.07 -7.29 -9.82
N ARG A 64 -13.75 -8.58 -9.60
CA ARG A 64 -12.70 -9.09 -8.70
C ARG A 64 -12.67 -8.42 -7.31
N SER A 65 -13.85 -8.15 -6.77
CA SER A 65 -13.99 -7.36 -5.54
C SER A 65 -15.09 -7.85 -4.61
N SER A 66 -14.89 -7.61 -3.32
CA SER A 66 -15.89 -7.74 -2.28
C SER A 66 -16.46 -6.37 -1.95
N ARG A 67 -17.78 -6.29 -1.76
CA ARG A 67 -18.48 -5.05 -1.38
C ARG A 67 -19.22 -5.27 -0.07
N TYR A 68 -19.09 -4.31 0.85
CA TYR A 68 -19.75 -4.33 2.15
C TYR A 68 -20.06 -2.90 2.61
N LYS A 69 -21.07 -2.76 3.47
CA LYS A 69 -21.43 -1.46 4.06
C LYS A 69 -20.69 -1.28 5.39
N SER A 70 -20.30 -0.04 5.68
CA SER A 70 -19.91 0.36 7.04
C SER A 70 -21.08 1.07 7.71
N SER A 71 -21.62 0.46 8.76
CA SER A 71 -22.68 1.01 9.61
C SER A 71 -22.15 2.00 10.67
N ASP A 72 -20.82 2.15 10.81
CA ASP A 72 -20.19 3.04 11.79
C ASP A 72 -20.03 4.47 11.24
N SER A 73 -20.97 5.36 11.57
CA SER A 73 -20.90 6.78 11.21
C SER A 73 -19.80 7.57 11.96
N ALA A 74 -19.28 7.04 13.08
CA ALA A 74 -18.11 7.62 13.76
C ALA A 74 -16.81 7.30 13.00
N LEU A 75 -16.72 6.14 12.34
CA LEU A 75 -15.65 5.80 11.42
C LEU A 75 -15.67 6.72 10.19
N LEU A 76 -16.85 6.95 9.60
CA LEU A 76 -17.01 7.84 8.42
C LEU A 76 -16.73 9.31 8.73
N SER A 77 -17.19 9.83 9.87
CA SER A 77 -16.88 11.21 10.28
C SER A 77 -15.41 11.40 10.65
N ARG A 78 -14.71 10.38 11.18
CA ARG A 78 -13.26 10.44 11.42
C ARG A 78 -12.45 10.42 10.14
N ILE A 79 -12.90 9.70 9.11
CA ILE A 79 -12.29 9.72 7.78
C ILE A 79 -12.58 11.07 7.08
N GLY A 80 -13.80 11.60 7.22
CA GLY A 80 -14.17 12.94 6.75
C GLY A 80 -13.44 14.12 7.43
N ILE A 81 -12.68 13.87 8.52
CA ILE A 81 -11.78 14.84 9.16
C ILE A 81 -10.37 14.80 8.55
N ILE A 82 -9.99 13.74 7.84
CA ILE A 82 -8.71 13.62 7.11
C ILE A 82 -8.74 14.47 5.84
N ALA A 83 -9.94 14.69 5.28
CA ALA A 83 -10.19 15.75 4.32
C ALA A 83 -9.85 17.12 4.97
N THR A 84 -8.81 17.78 4.44
CA THR A 84 -8.41 19.14 4.84
C THR A 84 -9.57 20.12 4.70
N GLU A 85 -9.49 21.30 5.35
CA GLU A 85 -10.56 22.31 5.24
C GLU A 85 -10.86 22.73 3.80
N GLU A 86 -9.89 22.62 2.89
CA GLU A 86 -10.11 22.79 1.44
C GLU A 86 -11.05 21.73 0.85
N ASN A 87 -10.87 20.46 1.20
CA ASN A 87 -11.74 19.36 0.73
C ASN A 87 -13.16 19.41 1.33
N ARG A 88 -13.40 20.10 2.46
CA ARG A 88 -14.77 20.33 2.96
C ARG A 88 -15.63 21.12 1.97
N SER A 89 -15.04 21.95 1.12
CA SER A 89 -15.76 22.66 0.05
C SER A 89 -16.17 21.75 -1.12
N MET A 90 -15.49 20.60 -1.28
CA MET A 90 -15.81 19.57 -2.28
C MET A 90 -16.62 18.40 -1.69
N GLN A 91 -16.94 18.43 -0.40
CA GLN A 91 -17.94 17.54 0.19
C GLN A 91 -19.33 17.95 -0.30
N GLY A 92 -19.71 17.42 -1.47
CA GLY A 92 -21.09 17.00 -1.63
C GLY A 92 -21.43 16.08 -0.46
N GLU A 93 -22.53 16.36 0.25
CA GLU A 93 -22.98 15.54 1.37
C GLU A 93 -22.94 14.06 0.97
N VAL A 94 -22.23 13.21 1.73
CA VAL A 94 -22.21 11.76 1.49
C VAL A 94 -23.59 11.20 1.83
N LYS A 95 -24.50 11.26 0.86
CA LYS A 95 -25.91 10.88 0.98
C LYS A 95 -26.05 9.38 0.78
N GLY A 96 -25.77 8.62 1.83
CA GLY A 96 -26.00 7.19 1.88
C GLY A 96 -25.01 6.47 2.79
N PRO A 97 -25.19 5.15 2.98
CA PRO A 97 -24.21 4.31 3.64
C PRO A 97 -22.93 4.27 2.80
N ALA A 98 -21.78 4.46 3.44
CA ALA A 98 -20.51 4.33 2.74
C ALA A 98 -20.24 2.85 2.42
N VAL A 99 -20.15 2.54 1.13
CA VAL A 99 -19.79 1.22 0.63
C VAL A 99 -18.28 1.15 0.53
N LEU A 100 -17.70 0.11 1.13
CA LEU A 100 -16.29 -0.23 0.99
C LEU A 100 -16.15 -1.32 -0.07
N VAL A 101 -15.17 -1.13 -0.96
CA VAL A 101 -14.80 -2.05 -2.02
C VAL A 101 -13.41 -2.58 -1.70
N SER A 102 -13.27 -3.91 -1.61
CA SER A 102 -11.99 -4.58 -1.37
C SER A 102 -11.65 -5.46 -2.56
N THR A 103 -10.52 -5.17 -3.22
CA THR A 103 -10.11 -5.78 -4.49
C THR A 103 -8.78 -6.50 -4.32
N VAL A 104 -8.68 -7.74 -4.81
CA VAL A 104 -7.39 -8.44 -4.93
C VAL A 104 -6.68 -7.95 -6.19
N TYR A 105 -5.52 -7.34 -6.01
CA TYR A 105 -4.74 -6.77 -7.12
C TYR A 105 -3.39 -7.46 -7.34
N LEU A 106 -2.91 -8.26 -6.38
CA LEU A 106 -1.78 -9.17 -6.57
C LEU A 106 -1.95 -10.43 -5.72
N THR A 107 -1.55 -11.59 -6.26
CA THR A 107 -1.62 -12.89 -5.59
C THR A 107 -0.24 -13.54 -5.57
N ASP A 108 0.17 -14.06 -4.41
CA ASP A 108 1.37 -14.88 -4.21
C ASP A 108 0.99 -16.36 -4.25
N VAL A 109 1.57 -17.09 -5.21
CA VAL A 109 1.47 -18.55 -5.35
C VAL A 109 2.86 -19.19 -5.46
N SER A 110 3.89 -18.53 -4.91
CA SER A 110 5.28 -18.99 -4.95
C SER A 110 5.53 -20.29 -4.16
N GLN A 111 4.61 -20.65 -3.26
CA GLN A 111 4.69 -21.83 -2.39
C GLN A 111 3.51 -22.78 -2.68
N PRO A 112 3.71 -24.12 -2.67
CA PRO A 112 2.66 -25.08 -3.00
C PRO A 112 1.55 -25.17 -1.95
N ASP A 113 1.87 -24.91 -0.67
CA ASP A 113 0.98 -25.05 0.48
C ASP A 113 0.71 -23.72 1.20
N ALA A 114 0.99 -22.58 0.53
CA ALA A 114 0.66 -21.25 1.05
C ALA A 114 0.32 -20.29 -0.10
N VAL A 115 -0.64 -19.40 0.14
CA VAL A 115 -1.12 -18.42 -0.83
C VAL A 115 -1.32 -17.08 -0.12
N GLY A 116 -0.78 -16.02 -0.69
CA GLY A 116 -0.94 -14.65 -0.22
C GLY A 116 -1.85 -13.84 -1.14
N PHE A 117 -2.74 -13.02 -0.59
CA PHE A 117 -3.54 -12.06 -1.35
C PHE A 117 -3.22 -10.65 -0.89
N LEU A 118 -2.82 -9.80 -1.82
CA LEU A 118 -2.67 -8.37 -1.60
C LEU A 118 -3.98 -7.67 -1.99
N ILE A 119 -4.62 -7.07 -1.00
CA ILE A 119 -5.98 -6.55 -1.02
C ILE A 119 -5.91 -5.04 -0.81
N SER A 120 -6.54 -4.30 -1.72
CA SER A 120 -6.74 -2.86 -1.63
C SER A 120 -8.18 -2.56 -1.24
N THR A 121 -8.39 -1.80 -0.16
CA THR A 121 -9.72 -1.40 0.32
C THR A 121 -9.89 0.11 0.20
N ALA A 122 -10.93 0.54 -0.51
CA ALA A 122 -11.30 1.94 -0.74
C ALA A 122 -12.82 2.14 -0.59
N PHE A 123 -13.27 3.39 -0.55
CA PHE A 123 -14.70 3.70 -0.65
C PHE A 123 -15.16 3.74 -2.10
N GLU A 124 -16.38 3.27 -2.35
CA GLU A 124 -17.04 3.41 -3.63
C GLU A 124 -17.36 4.90 -3.92
N GLY A 125 -17.08 5.36 -5.14
CA GLY A 125 -17.48 6.69 -5.61
C GLY A 125 -16.69 7.87 -5.02
N MET A 126 -15.64 7.65 -4.22
CA MET A 126 -14.78 8.75 -3.75
C MET A 126 -13.77 9.17 -4.81
N GLU A 127 -14.09 10.24 -5.56
CA GLU A 127 -13.17 10.97 -6.45
C GLU A 127 -12.20 11.89 -5.68
N ALA A 128 -11.80 11.50 -4.46
CA ALA A 128 -10.97 12.32 -3.60
C ALA A 128 -9.50 12.31 -4.06
N ARG A 129 -8.98 13.50 -4.39
CA ARG A 129 -7.66 13.67 -5.03
C ARG A 129 -6.44 13.25 -4.21
N ILE A 130 -6.62 12.92 -2.93
CA ILE A 130 -5.53 12.68 -1.95
C ILE A 130 -5.72 11.33 -1.23
N ASP A 131 -6.82 10.62 -1.48
CA ASP A 131 -7.16 9.45 -0.68
C ASP A 131 -6.33 8.23 -1.09
N VAL A 132 -5.58 7.71 -0.11
CA VAL A 132 -4.73 6.52 -0.27
C VAL A 132 -5.51 5.30 0.21
N PRO A 133 -5.75 4.29 -0.65
CA PRO A 133 -6.45 3.08 -0.24
C PRO A 133 -5.69 2.30 0.84
N LEU A 134 -6.42 1.65 1.74
CA LEU A 134 -5.84 0.72 2.70
C LEU A 134 -5.26 -0.48 1.94
N GLN A 135 -4.01 -0.82 2.25
CA GLN A 135 -3.39 -2.03 1.74
C GLN A 135 -3.30 -3.09 2.84
N SER A 136 -3.70 -4.32 2.51
CA SER A 136 -3.67 -5.47 3.42
C SER A 136 -3.13 -6.70 2.71
N TYR A 137 -2.43 -7.56 3.44
CA TYR A 137 -1.95 -8.85 2.95
C TYR A 137 -2.54 -9.98 3.79
N ALA A 138 -3.38 -10.81 3.17
CA ALA A 138 -3.97 -12.00 3.75
C ALA A 138 -3.12 -13.21 3.39
N PHE A 139 -2.50 -13.86 4.38
CA PHE A 139 -1.66 -15.04 4.16
C PHE A 139 -2.38 -16.31 4.64
N PHE A 140 -2.66 -17.20 3.70
CA PHE A 140 -3.29 -18.49 3.95
C PHE A 140 -2.28 -19.61 3.84
N LYS A 141 -2.35 -20.58 4.74
CA LYS A 141 -1.56 -21.80 4.72
C LYS A 141 -2.48 -23.01 4.69
N LYS A 142 -2.11 -24.01 3.88
CA LYS A 142 -2.84 -25.26 3.78
C LYS A 142 -2.67 -26.08 5.06
N LYS A 143 -3.77 -26.60 5.59
CA LYS A 143 -3.82 -27.53 6.73
C LYS A 143 -4.84 -28.61 6.42
N ASP A 144 -4.42 -29.86 6.52
CA ASP A 144 -5.19 -31.04 6.14
C ASP A 144 -5.83 -30.88 4.74
N ASN A 145 -7.16 -30.86 4.65
CA ASN A 145 -7.92 -30.72 3.41
C ASN A 145 -8.41 -29.28 3.13
N GLY A 146 -7.99 -28.29 3.94
CA GLY A 146 -8.43 -26.91 3.86
C GLY A 146 -7.30 -25.89 3.96
N TRP A 147 -7.68 -24.62 4.09
CA TRP A 147 -6.79 -23.47 4.18
C TRP A 147 -7.14 -22.66 5.41
N GLN A 148 -6.14 -22.33 6.22
CA GLN A 148 -6.30 -21.44 7.36
C GLN A 148 -5.62 -20.09 7.09
N LEU A 149 -6.29 -18.99 7.41
CA LEU A 149 -5.66 -17.68 7.50
C LEU A 149 -4.69 -17.69 8.69
N GLU A 150 -3.39 -17.58 8.41
CA GLU A 150 -2.36 -17.47 9.44
C GLU A 150 -2.29 -16.02 9.98
N TYR A 151 -2.37 -15.05 9.07
CA TYR A 151 -2.46 -13.63 9.43
C TYR A 151 -3.10 -12.80 8.31
N LEU A 152 -3.76 -11.72 8.73
CA LEU A 152 -4.12 -10.59 7.88
C LEU A 152 -3.37 -9.36 8.42
N GLN A 153 -2.43 -8.84 7.64
CA GLN A 153 -1.61 -7.70 8.05
C GLN A 153 -1.96 -6.48 7.20
N HIS A 154 -2.31 -5.37 7.85
CA HIS A 154 -2.33 -4.06 7.19
C HIS A 154 -0.91 -3.57 6.98
N ILE A 155 -0.62 -3.12 5.77
CA ILE A 155 0.67 -2.52 5.42
C ILE A 155 0.50 -1.00 5.27
N GLU A 156 1.62 -0.29 5.32
CA GLU A 156 1.63 1.16 5.30
C GLU A 156 0.97 1.69 4.01
N PRO A 157 -0.02 2.60 4.09
CA PRO A 157 -0.71 3.13 2.93
C PRO A 157 0.25 3.66 1.87
N ILE A 158 -0.03 3.29 0.62
CA ILE A 158 0.67 3.73 -0.59
C ILE A 158 -0.31 3.52 -1.76
N GLY A 159 -0.33 4.44 -2.71
CA GLY A 159 -1.40 4.60 -3.70
C GLY A 159 -1.84 6.07 -3.76
N SER A 160 -2.72 6.40 -4.70
CA SER A 160 -3.33 7.74 -4.86
C SER A 160 -4.66 7.63 -5.58
N TYR A 161 -5.54 8.62 -5.42
CA TYR A 161 -6.88 8.66 -6.06
C TYR A 161 -7.71 7.38 -5.84
N GLY A 162 -7.67 6.81 -4.63
CA GLY A 162 -8.33 5.52 -4.31
C GLY A 162 -7.76 4.29 -5.02
N SER A 163 -6.74 4.46 -5.87
CA SER A 163 -6.16 3.40 -6.69
C SER A 163 -4.99 2.70 -5.99
N PRO A 164 -4.89 1.36 -6.07
CA PRO A 164 -3.77 0.62 -5.48
C PRO A 164 -2.43 0.98 -6.14
N PRO A 165 -1.31 0.78 -5.43
CA PRO A 165 0.02 0.96 -5.99
C PRO A 165 0.30 -0.08 -7.08
N GLY A 166 1.24 0.22 -7.99
CA GLY A 166 1.84 -0.80 -8.84
C GLY A 166 2.60 -1.82 -7.99
N ALA A 167 2.22 -3.09 -8.06
CA ALA A 167 2.77 -4.14 -7.20
C ALA A 167 3.37 -5.31 -8.00
N GLU A 168 4.50 -5.86 -7.52
CA GLU A 168 5.11 -7.06 -8.11
C GLU A 168 5.82 -7.92 -7.05
N TRP A 169 5.89 -9.24 -7.33
CA TRP A 169 6.72 -10.18 -6.60
C TRP A 169 8.08 -10.34 -7.29
N ILE A 170 9.16 -10.00 -6.59
CA ILE A 170 10.54 -10.13 -7.07
C ILE A 170 11.15 -11.37 -6.44
N ALA A 171 11.33 -12.43 -7.22
CA ALA A 171 12.05 -13.63 -6.78
C ALA A 171 13.57 -13.34 -6.69
N LEU A 172 14.14 -13.51 -5.50
CA LEU A 172 15.58 -13.31 -5.25
C LEU A 172 16.34 -14.64 -5.27
N ARG A 173 15.80 -15.63 -4.56
CA ARG A 173 16.34 -16.99 -4.42
C ARG A 173 15.18 -17.98 -4.29
N LYS A 174 15.49 -19.28 -4.31
CA LYS A 174 14.51 -20.33 -3.99
C LYS A 174 13.89 -20.03 -2.62
N ASN A 175 12.56 -19.88 -2.58
CA ASN A 175 11.77 -19.54 -1.39
C ASN A 175 12.09 -18.16 -0.75
N VAL A 176 12.75 -17.24 -1.47
CA VAL A 176 13.00 -15.86 -0.99
C VAL A 176 12.56 -14.88 -2.06
N GLN A 177 11.59 -14.04 -1.70
CA GLN A 177 11.01 -13.02 -2.57
C GLN A 177 10.75 -11.73 -1.79
N ILE A 178 10.67 -10.63 -2.54
CA ILE A 178 10.27 -9.32 -2.03
C ILE A 178 9.00 -8.88 -2.76
N LEU A 179 8.02 -8.37 -2.01
CA LEU A 179 6.93 -7.57 -2.56
C LEU A 179 7.42 -6.13 -2.78
N ARG A 180 7.44 -5.66 -4.02
CA ARG A 180 7.65 -4.24 -4.34
C ARG A 180 6.29 -3.57 -4.56
N LEU A 181 6.04 -2.50 -3.82
CA LEU A 181 4.90 -1.59 -4.02
C LEU A 181 5.42 -0.22 -4.42
N CYS A 182 5.09 0.23 -5.63
CA CYS A 182 5.45 1.55 -6.13
C CYS A 182 4.20 2.39 -6.40
N ASN A 183 4.22 3.64 -5.96
CA ASN A 183 3.25 4.65 -6.40
C ASN A 183 3.99 5.88 -6.92
N GLY A 184 3.45 6.49 -7.97
CA GLY A 184 3.80 7.82 -8.43
C GLY A 184 2.57 8.71 -8.32
N ASP A 185 2.74 9.93 -7.83
CA ASP A 185 1.65 10.90 -7.70
C ASP A 185 2.14 12.33 -7.91
N LEU A 186 1.20 13.25 -8.18
CA LEU A 186 1.44 14.64 -8.56
C LEU A 186 0.67 15.56 -7.61
N HIS A 187 1.39 16.40 -6.87
CA HIS A 187 0.81 17.46 -6.05
C HIS A 187 1.14 18.84 -6.63
N MET A 188 0.53 19.93 -6.14
CA MET A 188 0.81 21.27 -6.69
C MET A 188 2.31 21.61 -6.62
N GLY A 189 2.95 21.70 -7.79
CA GLY A 189 4.39 21.95 -7.95
C GLY A 189 5.32 20.73 -7.83
N TYR A 190 4.85 19.56 -7.41
CA TYR A 190 5.70 18.41 -7.10
C TYR A 190 5.24 17.11 -7.75
N ALA A 191 6.20 16.28 -8.14
CA ALA A 191 6.01 14.87 -8.45
C ALA A 191 6.73 14.04 -7.39
N TRP A 192 6.09 12.99 -6.89
CA TRP A 192 6.69 12.07 -5.93
C TRP A 192 6.54 10.64 -6.41
N ALA A 193 7.62 9.86 -6.33
CA ALA A 193 7.61 8.44 -6.60
C ALA A 193 8.22 7.69 -5.42
N ILE A 194 7.44 6.77 -4.84
CA ILE A 194 7.85 5.95 -3.71
C ILE A 194 7.75 4.49 -4.09
N CYS A 195 8.81 3.73 -3.86
CA CYS A 195 8.86 2.27 -3.96
C CYS A 195 9.24 1.66 -2.60
N LYS A 196 8.28 0.98 -1.96
CA LYS A 196 8.47 0.23 -0.70
C LYS A 196 8.68 -1.25 -1.02
N PHE A 197 9.63 -1.87 -0.33
CA PHE A 197 10.00 -3.27 -0.52
C PHE A 197 9.76 -4.03 0.78
N TYR A 198 9.00 -5.13 0.72
CA TYR A 198 8.67 -5.95 1.87
C TYR A 198 9.16 -7.39 1.69
N LEU A 199 9.84 -7.94 2.69
CA LEU A 199 10.19 -9.35 2.78
C LEU A 199 9.01 -10.12 3.39
N VAL A 200 8.68 -11.29 2.84
CA VAL A 200 7.78 -12.27 3.47
C VAL A 200 8.63 -13.19 4.35
N ASP A 201 8.47 -13.11 5.67
CA ASP A 201 9.24 -13.92 6.63
C ASP A 201 8.46 -15.11 7.22
N GLY A 202 7.23 -15.33 6.74
CA GLY A 202 6.30 -16.35 7.24
C GLY A 202 5.57 -15.99 8.53
N LYS A 203 5.86 -14.82 9.12
CA LYS A 203 5.11 -14.21 10.23
C LYS A 203 4.40 -12.91 9.81
N GLY A 204 4.89 -12.28 8.75
CA GLY A 204 4.37 -11.02 8.23
C GLY A 204 5.03 -10.59 6.91
N LEU A 205 4.65 -9.38 6.50
CA LEU A 205 5.41 -8.53 5.59
C LEU A 205 6.25 -7.55 6.42
N MET A 206 7.58 -7.66 6.31
CA MET A 206 8.53 -6.75 6.95
C MET A 206 9.06 -5.76 5.89
N ARG A 207 8.86 -4.46 6.09
CA ARG A 207 9.42 -3.43 5.18
C ARG A 207 10.94 -3.39 5.33
N VAL A 208 11.67 -3.79 4.29
CA VAL A 208 13.14 -3.88 4.30
C VAL A 208 13.83 -2.75 3.54
N PHE A 209 13.14 -2.05 2.64
CA PHE A 209 13.71 -0.90 1.91
C PHE A 209 12.62 0.09 1.49
N ASN A 210 13.01 1.36 1.35
CA ASN A 210 12.17 2.43 0.82
C ASN A 210 13.02 3.32 -0.10
N LEU A 211 12.64 3.39 -1.38
CA LEU A 211 13.19 4.33 -2.34
C LEU A 211 12.18 5.45 -2.55
N GLN A 212 12.56 6.69 -2.24
CA GLN A 212 11.72 7.87 -2.39
C GLN A 212 12.41 8.90 -3.29
N ILE A 213 11.66 9.41 -4.24
CA ILE A 213 12.05 10.34 -5.30
C ILE A 213 11.08 11.51 -5.23
N GLU A 214 11.61 12.72 -5.26
CA GLU A 214 10.83 13.97 -5.25
C GLU A 214 11.40 14.88 -6.33
N ASP A 215 10.51 15.38 -7.19
CA ASP A 215 10.78 16.15 -8.41
C ASP A 215 9.88 17.39 -8.47
N SER A 216 10.28 18.41 -9.23
CA SER A 216 9.37 19.48 -9.68
C SER A 216 8.47 18.93 -10.79
N ASN A 217 7.16 19.16 -10.70
CA ASN A 217 6.26 18.90 -11.83
C ASN A 217 6.13 20.13 -12.75
N GLU A 218 5.43 19.97 -13.88
CA GLU A 218 5.28 21.02 -14.88
C GLU A 218 4.64 22.31 -14.32
N GLY A 219 3.85 22.22 -13.24
CA GLY A 219 3.23 23.37 -12.58
C GLY A 219 4.15 24.18 -11.65
N ALA A 220 5.32 23.66 -11.25
CA ALA A 220 6.37 24.42 -10.55
C ALA A 220 7.40 25.03 -11.52
N CYS A 221 7.31 24.73 -12.81
CA CYS A 221 8.29 25.13 -13.79
C CYS A 221 7.84 26.37 -14.56
N ASP A 222 8.22 27.54 -14.07
CA ASP A 222 8.14 28.81 -14.79
C ASP A 222 9.53 29.44 -15.01
N GLU A 223 9.61 30.56 -15.71
CA GLU A 223 10.87 31.25 -16.03
C GLU A 223 11.60 31.82 -14.78
N ASN A 224 10.93 31.86 -13.62
CA ASN A 224 11.44 32.43 -12.37
C ASN A 224 11.76 31.38 -11.30
N THR A 225 11.33 30.13 -11.49
CA THR A 225 11.38 29.06 -10.48
C THR A 225 12.34 27.95 -10.92
N ALA A 226 13.34 27.67 -10.09
CA ALA A 226 14.39 26.71 -10.42
C ALA A 226 13.90 25.26 -10.28
N CYS A 227 13.47 24.66 -11.41
CA CYS A 227 13.06 23.26 -11.46
C CYS A 227 14.20 22.31 -11.08
N TYR A 228 13.86 21.24 -10.38
CA TYR A 228 14.71 20.07 -10.21
C TYR A 228 14.03 18.81 -10.78
N ARG A 229 14.82 17.96 -11.43
CA ARG A 229 14.38 16.69 -12.01
C ARG A 229 15.38 15.63 -11.60
N TYR A 230 14.94 14.61 -10.89
CA TYR A 230 15.78 13.67 -10.19
C TYR A 230 15.20 12.26 -10.37
N THR A 231 16.01 11.39 -10.94
CA THR A 231 15.63 10.01 -11.22
C THR A 231 16.48 9.07 -10.38
N ALA A 232 15.87 8.02 -9.84
CA ALA A 232 16.59 6.92 -9.21
C ALA A 232 16.14 5.59 -9.82
N THR A 233 17.11 4.80 -10.23
CA THR A 233 16.92 3.41 -10.69
C THR A 233 17.60 2.48 -9.71
N TYR A 234 17.09 1.27 -9.56
CA TYR A 234 17.65 0.27 -8.66
C TYR A 234 17.90 -1.05 -9.39
N ARG A 235 18.87 -1.82 -8.92
CA ARG A 235 19.06 -3.24 -9.31
C ARG A 235 19.58 -4.05 -8.13
N PHE A 236 19.11 -5.29 -8.00
CA PHE A 236 19.70 -6.26 -7.09
C PHE A 236 21.03 -6.76 -7.67
N LEU A 237 22.10 -6.71 -6.87
CA LEU A 237 23.42 -7.18 -7.27
C LEU A 237 23.50 -8.72 -7.23
N PRO A 238 24.18 -9.37 -8.19
CA PRO A 238 24.44 -10.81 -8.11
C PRO A 238 25.18 -11.17 -6.81
N SER A 239 24.58 -12.04 -5.98
CA SER A 239 25.12 -12.39 -4.67
C SER A 239 24.79 -13.83 -4.27
N ALA A 240 25.68 -14.48 -3.53
CA ALA A 240 25.39 -15.80 -2.93
C ALA A 240 24.50 -15.69 -1.68
N LYS A 241 24.31 -14.49 -1.12
CA LYS A 241 23.41 -14.22 0.01
C LYS A 241 21.96 -14.56 -0.36
N ALA A 242 21.15 -14.85 0.66
CA ALA A 242 19.68 -14.95 0.52
C ALA A 242 19.07 -13.61 0.09
N MET A 243 19.57 -12.51 0.67
CA MET A 243 19.22 -11.13 0.35
C MET A 243 20.40 -10.48 -0.40
N PRO A 244 20.29 -10.23 -1.72
CA PRO A 244 21.32 -9.56 -2.50
C PRO A 244 21.34 -8.06 -2.22
N ASP A 245 22.54 -7.46 -2.13
CA ASP A 245 22.68 -6.02 -1.92
C ASP A 245 22.05 -5.22 -3.08
N ILE A 246 21.46 -4.06 -2.80
CA ILE A 246 20.77 -3.23 -3.80
C ILE A 246 21.73 -2.12 -4.25
N GLU A 247 21.90 -1.97 -5.55
CA GLU A 247 22.56 -0.79 -6.12
C GLU A 247 21.49 0.20 -6.58
N VAL A 248 21.52 1.43 -6.04
CA VAL A 248 20.71 2.55 -6.52
C VAL A 248 21.60 3.52 -7.30
N THR A 249 21.18 3.87 -8.51
CA THR A 249 21.83 4.90 -9.34
C THR A 249 20.90 6.09 -9.44
N GLU A 250 21.37 7.23 -8.95
CA GLU A 250 20.62 8.48 -8.77
C GLU A 250 21.20 9.53 -9.73
N SER A 251 20.38 10.14 -10.58
CA SER A 251 20.83 11.13 -11.57
C SER A 251 19.82 12.24 -11.84
N GLY A 252 20.33 13.45 -12.12
CA GLY A 252 19.52 14.61 -12.46
C GLY A 252 20.01 15.87 -11.75
N THR A 253 19.09 16.65 -11.19
CA THR A 253 19.37 17.85 -10.40
C THR A 253 18.58 17.86 -9.09
N ARG A 254 19.12 18.49 -8.05
CA ARG A 254 18.49 18.61 -6.72
C ARG A 254 18.83 19.95 -6.08
N ALA A 255 17.93 20.49 -5.27
CA ALA A 255 18.21 21.66 -4.45
C ALA A 255 19.24 21.33 -3.36
N ASP A 256 20.25 22.19 -3.19
CA ASP A 256 21.14 22.16 -2.02
C ASP A 256 20.48 22.82 -0.78
N GLU A 257 21.16 22.81 0.36
CA GLU A 257 20.68 23.43 1.61
C GLU A 257 20.39 24.94 1.51
N LYS A 258 20.84 25.59 0.41
CA LYS A 258 20.64 27.01 0.11
C LYS A 258 19.62 27.22 -1.01
N GLY A 259 18.90 26.18 -1.42
CA GLY A 259 17.89 26.22 -2.48
C GLY A 259 18.46 26.28 -3.90
N ARG A 260 19.78 26.11 -4.09
CA ARG A 260 20.40 26.15 -5.42
C ARG A 260 20.28 24.80 -6.09
N VAL A 261 19.79 24.78 -7.32
CA VAL A 261 19.72 23.56 -8.12
C VAL A 261 21.13 23.14 -8.55
N THR A 262 21.54 21.94 -8.14
CA THR A 262 22.86 21.36 -8.40
C THR A 262 22.72 20.01 -9.10
N PRO A 263 23.65 19.63 -10.00
CA PRO A 263 23.62 18.32 -10.63
C PRO A 263 23.95 17.22 -9.62
N VAL A 264 23.18 16.14 -9.64
CA VAL A 264 23.42 14.92 -8.87
C VAL A 264 23.68 13.80 -9.87
N SER A 265 24.81 13.11 -9.69
CA SER A 265 25.05 11.80 -10.29
C SER A 265 25.81 10.99 -9.25
N ARG A 266 25.11 10.08 -8.57
CA ARG A 266 25.70 9.26 -7.51
C ARG A 266 25.18 7.84 -7.57
N LYS A 267 25.97 6.96 -6.96
CA LYS A 267 25.75 5.53 -6.96
C LYS A 267 25.89 5.05 -5.53
N THR A 268 24.79 4.56 -4.97
CA THR A 268 24.71 4.17 -3.56
C THR A 268 24.45 2.67 -3.49
N ILE A 269 25.37 1.93 -2.85
CA ILE A 269 25.15 0.52 -2.54
C ILE A 269 24.43 0.43 -1.21
N TYR A 270 23.30 -0.25 -1.16
CA TYR A 270 22.57 -0.54 0.05
C TYR A 270 22.77 -2.01 0.42
N ARG A 271 23.33 -2.26 1.60
CA ARG A 271 23.62 -3.60 2.11
C ARG A 271 22.52 -4.04 3.09
N PHE A 272 22.09 -5.29 2.99
CA PHE A 272 21.13 -5.85 3.93
C PHE A 272 21.84 -6.21 5.25
N ASP A 273 21.40 -5.64 6.37
CA ASP A 273 22.03 -5.83 7.69
C ASP A 273 21.42 -6.97 8.52
N GLY A 274 20.39 -7.64 7.99
CA GLY A 274 19.59 -8.65 8.69
C GLY A 274 18.16 -8.18 9.01
N ILE A 275 17.92 -6.87 8.98
CA ILE A 275 16.63 -6.24 9.25
C ILE A 275 16.20 -5.41 8.03
N GLU A 276 17.08 -4.53 7.54
CA GLU A 276 16.78 -3.60 6.46
C GLU A 276 18.00 -3.34 5.56
N TYR A 277 17.78 -2.66 4.44
CA TYR A 277 18.82 -2.23 3.51
C TYR A 277 19.36 -0.84 3.92
N LYS A 278 20.63 -0.77 4.32
CA LYS A 278 21.30 0.47 4.74
C LYS A 278 22.33 0.92 3.72
N PRO A 279 22.45 2.22 3.43
CA PRO A 279 23.49 2.71 2.53
C PRO A 279 24.86 2.37 3.12
N GLU A 280 25.73 1.82 2.28
CA GLU A 280 27.15 1.75 2.55
C GLU A 280 27.69 3.17 2.72
N PRO A 281 28.51 3.45 3.74
CA PRO A 281 29.20 4.73 3.86
C PRO A 281 29.93 5.03 2.55
N ALA A 282 29.86 6.27 2.08
CA ALA A 282 30.77 6.71 1.03
C ALA A 282 32.21 6.49 1.54
N PRO A 283 33.14 6.00 0.72
CA PRO A 283 34.54 5.95 1.11
C PRO A 283 35.03 7.39 1.37
N ASP A 284 35.68 7.58 2.52
CA ASP A 284 36.33 8.83 2.94
C ASP A 284 37.46 9.26 1.97
#